data_AF-A0A368SY40-F1
#
_entry.id   AF-A0A368SY40-F1
#
_cell.length_a   1.000
_cell.length_b   1.000
_cell.length_c   1.000
_cell.angle_alpha   90.00
_cell.angle_beta   90.00
_cell.angle_gamma   90.00
#
_symmetry.space_group_name_H-M   'P 1'
#
loop_
_entity.id
_entity.type
_entity.pdbx_description
1 polymer ?
#
loop_
_entity_poly.entity_id
_entity_poly.type
_entity_poly.pdbx_seq_one_letter_code
_entity_poly.pdbx_strand_id
1 'polypeptide(L)' 'VQEALPKIRRARELIRGRDAAVWLQVDGGVSEETIERCAEAGADVFVAGSAVYGAEDRAGAVEALRARAERAAARTASE' A
#
# COMPACT_ATOMS: atom_id res chain seq x y z
N VAL A 1 9.20 6.47 0.95
CA VAL A 1 8.57 5.42 0.09
C VAL A 1 9.46 4.96 -1.06
N GLN A 2 10.04 5.83 -1.90
CA GLN A 2 10.82 5.39 -3.08
C GLN A 2 11.90 4.34 -2.77
N GLU A 3 12.74 4.59 -1.76
CA GLU A 3 13.78 3.65 -1.34
C GLU A 3 13.24 2.34 -0.72
N ALA A 4 11.98 2.34 -0.29
CA ALA A 4 11.33 1.16 0.27
C ALA A 4 10.70 0.26 -0.81
N LEU A 5 10.35 0.77 -1.99
CA LEU A 5 9.69 -0.01 -3.04
C LEU A 5 10.45 -1.29 -3.43
N PRO A 6 11.79 -1.28 -3.64
CA PRO A 6 12.53 -2.51 -3.91
C PRO A 6 12.45 -3.53 -2.77
N LYS A 7 12.44 -3.06 -1.52
CA LYS A 7 12.31 -3.92 -0.32
C LYS A 7 10.92 -4.55 -0.22
N ILE A 8 9.87 -3.79 -0.53
CA ILE A 8 8.48 -4.29 -0.53
C ILE A 8 8.33 -5.40 -1.57
N ARG A 9 8.81 -5.18 -2.81
CA ARG A 9 8.78 -6.21 -3.87
C ARG A 9 9.52 -7.48 -3.43
N ARG A 10 10.73 -7.32 -2.89
CA ARG A 10 11.52 -8.45 -2.41
C ARG A 10 10.83 -9.20 -1.28
N ALA A 11 10.20 -8.51 -0.34
CA ALA A 11 9.43 -9.13 0.73
C ALA A 11 8.23 -9.90 0.18
N ARG A 12 7.50 -9.34 -0.79
CA ARG A 12 6.37 -10.01 -1.45
C ARG A 12 6.82 -11.30 -2.15
N GLU A 13 7.94 -11.29 -2.86
CA GLU A 13 8.50 -12.51 -3.47
C GLU A 13 8.79 -13.60 -2.43
N LEU A 14 9.38 -13.22 -1.29
CA LEU A 14 9.69 -14.15 -0.20
C LEU A 14 8.43 -14.72 0.48
N ILE A 15 7.32 -13.99 0.42
CA ILE A 15 6.01 -14.42 0.94
C ILE A 15 5.32 -15.36 -0.05
N ARG A 16 5.37 -15.08 -1.37
CA ARG A 16 4.66 -15.85 -2.41
C ARG A 16 4.97 -17.36 -2.44
N GLY A 17 6.08 -17.79 -1.83
CA GLY A 17 6.47 -19.20 -1.72
C GLY A 17 6.09 -19.90 -0.41
N ARG A 18 5.26 -19.28 0.45
CA ARG A 18 4.88 -19.82 1.76
C ARG A 18 3.36 -20.07 1.81
N ASP A 19 2.96 -21.20 2.36
CA ASP A 19 1.56 -21.50 2.74
C ASP A 19 1.13 -20.73 4.00
N ALA A 20 1.43 -19.43 4.04
CA ALA A 20 1.10 -18.56 5.15
C ALA A 20 0.46 -17.28 4.63
N ALA A 21 -0.72 -16.95 5.19
CA ALA A 21 -1.38 -15.68 4.95
C ALA A 21 -0.62 -14.55 5.67
N VAL A 22 0.44 -14.06 5.02
CA VAL A 22 1.25 -12.95 5.53
C VAL A 22 0.79 -11.65 4.89
N TRP A 23 0.39 -10.71 5.74
CA TRP A 23 0.02 -9.35 5.35
C TRP A 23 1.27 -8.47 5.40
N LEU A 24 1.61 -7.81 4.29
CA LEU A 24 2.77 -6.93 4.19
C LEU A 24 2.35 -5.47 4.45
N GLN A 25 2.78 -4.92 5.59
CA GLN A 25 2.48 -3.55 5.99
C GLN A 25 3.57 -2.56 5.55
N VAL A 26 3.14 -1.38 5.10
CA VAL A 26 3.99 -0.19 4.93
C VAL A 26 3.58 0.88 5.94
N ASP A 27 4.52 1.25 6.79
CA ASP A 27 4.39 2.36 7.75
C ASP A 27 5.42 3.45 7.43
N GLY A 28 4.94 4.69 7.31
CA GLY A 28 5.74 5.85 6.96
C GLY A 28 5.58 6.32 5.50
N GLY A 29 5.15 7.56 5.34
CA GLY A 29 5.09 8.23 4.03
C GLY A 29 3.97 7.75 3.09
N VAL A 30 2.93 7.09 3.62
CA VAL A 30 1.72 6.75 2.86
C VAL A 30 0.86 7.99 2.67
N SER A 31 0.58 8.33 1.42
CA SER A 31 -0.28 9.44 0.97
C SER A 31 -0.91 9.07 -0.36
N GLU A 32 -1.74 9.96 -0.91
CA GLU A 32 -2.36 9.77 -2.23
C GLU A 32 -1.33 9.54 -3.34
N GLU A 33 -0.15 10.17 -3.23
CA GLU A 33 0.92 10.08 -4.22
C GLU A 33 1.71 8.78 -4.13
N THR A 34 1.73 8.14 -2.97
CA THR A 34 2.64 7.02 -2.69
C THR A 34 1.92 5.67 -2.55
N ILE A 35 0.64 5.68 -2.19
CA ILE A 35 -0.10 4.45 -1.84
C ILE A 35 -0.23 3.49 -3.03
N GLU A 36 -0.45 3.99 -4.25
CA GLU A 36 -0.56 3.15 -5.45
C GLU A 36 0.75 2.40 -5.71
N ARG A 37 1.89 3.09 -5.61
CA ARG A 37 3.22 2.48 -5.79
C ARG A 37 3.52 1.43 -4.73
N CYS A 38 3.07 1.64 -3.49
CA CYS A 38 3.20 0.65 -2.42
C CYS A 38 2.33 -0.58 -2.70
N ALA A 39 1.10 -0.39 -3.16
CA ALA A 39 0.19 -1.48 -3.53
C ALA A 39 0.74 -2.30 -4.72
N GLU A 40 1.21 -1.63 -5.78
CA GLU A 40 1.86 -2.27 -6.94
C GLU A 40 3.13 -3.03 -6.54
N ALA A 41 3.88 -2.52 -5.55
CA ALA A 41 5.05 -3.23 -5.02
C ALA A 41 4.67 -4.47 -4.20
N GLY A 42 3.39 -4.64 -3.86
CA GLY A 42 2.83 -5.81 -3.20
C GLY A 42 2.54 -5.62 -1.72
N ALA A 43 2.35 -4.40 -1.22
CA ALA A 43 1.85 -4.16 0.13
C ALA A 43 0.34 -4.42 0.24
N ASP A 44 -0.10 -4.91 1.40
CA ASP A 44 -1.52 -5.17 1.71
C ASP A 44 -2.09 -4.15 2.70
N VAL A 45 -1.24 -3.67 3.62
CA VAL A 45 -1.65 -2.79 4.73
C VAL A 45 -0.87 -1.49 4.67
N PHE A 46 -1.58 -0.38 4.87
CA PHE A 46 -1.02 0.96 4.75
C PHE A 46 -1.30 1.75 6.02
N VAL A 47 -0.26 2.29 6.65
CA VAL A 47 -0.39 3.18 7.80
C VAL A 47 -0.27 4.62 7.31
N ALA A 48 -1.39 5.34 7.31
CA ALA A 48 -1.47 6.73 6.89
C ALA A 48 -1.76 7.63 8.09
N GLY A 49 -0.73 8.36 8.54
CA GLY A 49 -0.83 9.34 9.63
C GLY A 49 -1.29 10.70 9.12
N SER A 50 -0.33 11.54 8.71
CA SER A 50 -0.57 12.93 8.29
C SER A 50 -1.56 13.04 7.12
N ALA A 51 -1.55 12.09 6.17
CA ALA A 51 -2.46 12.07 5.04
C ALA A 51 -3.94 11.91 5.45
N VAL A 52 -4.22 11.30 6.61
CA VAL A 52 -5.58 11.17 7.15
C VAL A 52 -5.87 12.24 8.19
N TYR A 53 -5.00 12.39 9.20
CA TYR A 53 -5.27 13.28 10.33
C TYR A 53 -5.11 14.76 9.99
N GLY A 54 -4.38 15.10 8.92
CA GLY A 54 -4.27 16.45 8.38
C GLY A 54 -5.39 16.84 7.41
N ALA A 55 -6.28 15.92 7.05
CA ALA A 55 -7.42 16.21 6.17
C ALA A 55 -8.59 16.82 6.95
N GLU A 56 -9.35 17.70 6.28
CA GLU A 56 -10.60 18.24 6.81
C GLU A 56 -11.66 17.12 6.96
N ASP A 57 -11.80 16.30 5.93
CA ASP A 57 -12.61 15.07 5.94
C ASP A 57 -11.71 13.83 6.04
N ARG A 58 -11.59 13.30 7.26
CA ARG A 58 -10.78 12.11 7.55
C ARG A 58 -11.38 10.84 6.97
N ALA A 59 -12.71 10.72 6.96
CA ALA A 59 -13.38 9.55 6.41
C ALA A 59 -13.18 9.51 4.89
N GLY A 60 -13.40 10.65 4.22
CA GLY A 60 -13.11 10.81 2.79
C GLY A 60 -11.66 10.51 2.44
N ALA A 61 -10.69 10.96 3.25
CA ALA A 61 -9.27 10.65 3.03
C ALA A 61 -8.99 9.14 3.11
N VAL A 62 -9.56 8.43 4.08
CA VAL A 62 -9.41 6.97 4.20
C VAL A 62 -10.01 6.24 2.99
N GLU A 63 -11.22 6.61 2.58
CA GLU A 63 -11.89 6.02 1.41
C GLU A 63 -11.08 6.27 0.13
N ALA A 64 -10.60 7.49 -0.07
CA ALA A 64 -9.81 7.85 -1.24
C ALA A 64 -8.48 7.08 -1.32
N LEU A 65 -7.81 6.87 -0.18
CA LEU A 65 -6.59 6.06 -0.10
C LEU A 65 -6.89 4.57 -0.39
N ARG A 66 -7.92 4.00 0.25
CA ARG A 66 -8.32 2.61 0.05
C ARG A 66 -8.65 2.33 -1.42
N ALA A 67 -9.47 3.17 -2.04
CA ALA A 67 -9.87 3.00 -3.43
C ALA A 67 -8.69 3.06 -4.40
N ARG A 68 -7.68 3.91 -4.12
CA ARG A 68 -6.44 3.96 -4.91
C ARG A 68 -5.62 2.68 -4.78
N ALA A 69 -5.41 2.20 -3.56
CA ALA A 69 -4.69 0.96 -3.31
C ALA A 69 -5.34 -0.25 -4.00
N GLU A 70 -6.67 -0.38 -3.90
CA GLU A 70 -7.43 -1.47 -4.52
C GLU A 70 -7.35 -1.44 -6.05
N ARG A 71 -7.53 -0.26 -6.67
CA ARG A 71 -7.36 -0.11 -8.12
C ARG A 71 -5.95 -0.48 -8.58
N ALA A 72 -4.93 -0.06 -7.83
CA ALA A 72 -3.55 -0.37 -8.14
C ALA A 72 -3.26 -1.88 -8.04
N ALA A 73 -3.70 -2.53 -6.96
CA ALA A 73 -3.54 -3.97 -6.77
C ALA A 73 -4.27 -4.80 -7.85
N ALA A 74 -5.48 -4.39 -8.25
CA ALA A 74 -6.25 -5.09 -9.28
C ALA A 74 -5.56 -5.06 -10.67
N ARG A 75 -4.88 -3.95 -11.01
CA ARG A 75 -4.09 -3.86 -12.25
C ARG A 75 -2.97 -4.90 -12.26
N THR A 76 -2.21 -5.00 -11.18
CA THR A 76 -1.09 -5.96 -11.06
C THR A 76 -1.56 -7.42 -11.05
N ALA A 77 -2.75 -7.71 -10.52
CA ALA A 77 -3.29 -9.08 -10.51
C ALA A 77 -3.77 -9.56 -11.89
N SER A 78 -3.99 -8.63 -12.83
CA SER A 78 -4.42 -8.94 -14.20
C SER A 78 -3.26 -9.11 -15.18
N GLU A 79 -2.03 -8.89 -14.73
CA GLU A 79 -0.75 -9.05 -15.46
C GLU A 79 -0.06 -10.37 -15.09
#